data_AF-A0A0W8F886-F1
#
_entry.id   AF-A0A0W8F886-F1
#
_cell.length_a   1.000
_cell.length_b   1.000
_cell.length_c   1.000
_cell.angle_alpha   90.00
_cell.angle_beta   90.00
_cell.angle_gamma   90.00
#
_symmetry.space_group_name_H-M   'P 1'
#
loop_
_entity.id
_entity.type
_entity.pdbx_description
1 polymer ?
#
loop_
_entity_poly.entity_id
_entity_poly.type
_entity_poly.pdbx_seq_one_letter_code
_entity_poly.pdbx_strand_id
1 'polypeptide(L)' 'MKQMKCPKCHYAWETRVSRPKACPRCKTRLDVRRTKKA' A
#
# COMPACT_ATOMS: atom_id res chain seq x y z
N MET A 1 7.48 -5.53 12.96
CA MET A 1 7.32 -5.57 11.49
C MET A 1 5.88 -5.22 11.16
N LYS A 2 5.59 -4.45 10.10
CA LYS A 2 4.20 -4.11 9.70
C LYS A 2 3.81 -4.97 8.51
N GLN A 3 2.81 -5.82 8.67
CA GLN A 3 2.09 -6.39 7.54
C GLN A 3 1.23 -5.30 6.92
N MET A 4 1.35 -5.13 5.61
CA MET A 4 0.54 -4.19 4.87
C MET A 4 -0.28 -4.94 3.84
N LYS A 5 -1.55 -4.56 3.75
CA LYS A 5 -2.50 -5.12 2.79
C LYS A 5 -2.79 -4.09 1.72
N CYS A 6 -2.72 -4.49 0.45
CA CYS A 6 -3.11 -3.63 -0.65
C CYS A 6 -4.64 -3.46 -0.63
N PRO A 7 -5.18 -2.24 -0.71
CA PRO A 7 -6.63 -2.01 -0.78
C PRO A 7 -7.22 -2.40 -2.14
N LYS A 8 -6.40 -2.59 -3.18
CA LYS A 8 -6.86 -2.86 -4.54
C LYS A 8 -6.90 -4.35 -4.87
N CYS A 9 -5.84 -5.08 -4.54
CA CYS A 9 -5.73 -6.52 -4.80
C CYS A 9 -5.81 -7.38 -3.55
N HIS A 10 -5.97 -6.78 -2.37
CA HIS A 10 -6.03 -7.47 -1.07
C HIS A 10 -4.81 -8.33 -0.72
N TYR A 11 -3.72 -8.22 -1.49
CA TYR A 11 -2.47 -8.91 -1.20
C TYR A 11 -1.87 -8.37 0.09
N ALA A 12 -1.50 -9.25 1.02
CA ALA A 12 -0.78 -8.90 2.22
C ALA A 12 0.71 -9.21 2.02
N TRP A 13 1.58 -8.28 2.38
CA TRP A 13 3.03 -8.50 2.39
C TRP A 13 3.66 -7.84 3.60
N GLU A 14 4.83 -8.36 3.97
CA GLU A 14 5.61 -7.81 5.07
C GLU A 14 6.44 -6.63 4.58
N THR A 15 6.21 -5.49 5.19
CA THR A 15 6.91 -4.25 4.85
C THR A 15 8.08 -4.08 5.79
N ARG A 16 9.29 -4.04 5.21
CA ARG A 16 10.51 -3.67 5.93
C ARG A 16 10.63 -2.15 6.10
N VAL A 17 9.85 -1.39 5.33
CA VAL A 17 9.80 0.08 5.35
C VAL A 17 8.45 0.54 5.89
N SER A 18 8.45 1.65 6.62
CA SER A 18 7.25 2.20 7.27
C SER A 18 6.21 2.74 6.28
N ARG A 19 6.61 3.13 5.06
CA ARG A 19 5.72 3.68 4.01
C ARG A 19 6.05 3.14 2.60
N PRO A 20 5.60 1.93 2.25
CA PRO A 20 5.60 1.42 0.88
C PRO A 20 4.87 2.36 -0.07
N LYS A 21 5.53 2.77 -1.14
CA LYS A 21 4.94 3.65 -2.16
C LYS A 21 4.02 2.91 -3.13
N ALA A 22 4.22 1.60 -3.30
CA ALA A 22 3.47 0.77 -4.23
C ALA A 22 3.29 -0.67 -3.74
N CYS A 23 2.25 -1.33 -4.23
CA CYS A 23 2.04 -2.77 -3.99
C CYS A 23 2.96 -3.60 -4.90
N PRO A 24 3.68 -4.61 -4.38
CA PRO A 24 4.57 -5.45 -5.18
C PRO A 24 3.83 -6.30 -6.22
N ARG A 25 2.56 -6.65 -5.98
CA ARG A 25 1.79 -7.55 -6.86
C ARG A 25 1.08 -6.80 -7.99
N CYS A 26 0.34 -5.75 -7.67
CA CYS A 26 -0.45 -5.01 -8.66
C CYS A 26 0.18 -3.69 -9.10
N LYS A 27 1.35 -3.33 -8.56
CA LYS A 27 2.04 -2.05 -8.77
C LYS A 27 1.15 -0.81 -8.49
N THR A 28 0.03 -0.98 -7.80
CA THR A 28 -0.83 0.15 -7.44
C THR A 28 -0.07 1.07 -6.51
N ARG A 29 -0.17 2.39 -6.73
CA ARG A 29 0.42 3.37 -5.82
C ARG A 29 -0.38 3.35 -4.52
N LEU A 30 0.33 3.13 -3.42
CA LEU A 30 -0.17 3.21 -2.04
C LEU A 30 0.26 4.52 -1.37
N ASP A 31 1.20 5.23 -2.01
CA ASP A 31 1.69 6.55 -1.60
C ASP A 31 0.66 7.67 -1.75
N VAL A 32 -0.40 7.44 -2.54
CA VAL A 32 -1.51 8.37 -2.61
C VAL A 32 -2.22 8.38 -1.26
N ARG A 33 -1.75 9.28 -0.37
CA ARG A 33 -2.61 9.89 0.63
C ARG A 33 -3.86 10.28 -0.13
N ARG A 34 -4.92 9.52 0.06
CA ARG A 34 -6.27 9.86 -0.36
C ARG A 34 -6.60 11.13 0.42
N THR A 35 -6.18 12.28 -0.12
CA THR A 35 -6.83 13.54 0.15
C THR A 35 -8.26 13.28 -0.26
N LYS A 36 -9.12 13.05 0.73
CA LYS A 36 -10.55 13.22 0.56
C LYS A 36 -10.73 14.66 0.04
N LYS A 37 -10.80 14.83 -1.27
CA LYS A 37 -11.61 15.87 -1.91
C LYS A 37 -12.97 15.22 -2.15
N ALA A 38 -14.12 15.80 -1.88
CA ALA A 38 -14.57 16.89 -1.03
C ALA A 38 -16.03 16.52 -0.74
#